data_AF-A0A7J6ADS0-F1
#
_entry.id   AF-A0A7J6ADS0-F1
#
_cell.length_a   1.000
_cell.length_b   1.000
_cell.length_c   1.000
_cell.angle_alpha   90.00
_cell.angle_beta   90.00
_cell.angle_gamma   90.00
#
_symmetry.space_group_name_H-M   'P 1'
#
loop_
_entity.id
_entity.type
_entity.pdbx_description
1 polymer ?
#
loop_
_entity_poly.entity_id
_entity_poly.type
_entity_poly.pdbx_seq_one_letter_code
_entity_poly.pdbx_strand_id
1 'polypeptide(L)'
;MSISVLRRGLDLLNEDIKVVAKGPKKKCPKNASVMDQISTNKQGVRKQIRRLQPHNTTRKNKATVKDKQIRNALEEYRKKKKKSQLNSNLQYFLGNSYKMQTSCTQKILHQNTGRQSRHQPEKLVKKQENQSIFTEAEFQKFQEEYFSSR
;
A
#
# COMPACT_ATOMS: atom_id res chain seq x y z
N MET A 1 13.03 -0.14 -16.58
CA MET A 1 13.60 -0.67 -15.31
C MET A 1 13.92 -2.15 -15.52
N SER A 2 15.16 -2.57 -15.32
CA SER A 2 15.56 -3.96 -15.60
C SER A 2 15.18 -4.90 -14.45
N ILE A 3 14.86 -6.14 -14.79
CA ILE A 3 14.47 -7.18 -13.83
C ILE A 3 15.59 -7.49 -12.82
N SER A 4 16.84 -7.27 -13.22
CA SER A 4 18.02 -7.39 -12.37
C SER A 4 18.06 -6.36 -11.24
N VAL A 5 17.57 -5.14 -11.48
CA VAL A 5 17.49 -4.08 -10.46
C VAL A 5 16.39 -4.38 -9.44
N LEU A 6 15.25 -4.89 -9.91
CA LEU A 6 14.16 -5.33 -9.02
C LEU A 6 14.61 -6.51 -8.13
N ARG A 7 15.29 -7.49 -8.71
CA ARG A 7 15.83 -8.65 -7.97
C ARG A 7 16.83 -8.22 -6.90
N ARG A 8 17.79 -7.36 -7.27
CA ARG A 8 18.79 -6.82 -6.32
C ARG A 8 18.14 -5.98 -5.21
N GLY A 9 17.11 -5.20 -5.53
CA GLY A 9 16.36 -4.42 -4.55
C GLY A 9 15.62 -5.29 -3.54
N LEU A 10 15.00 -6.38 -3.99
CA LEU A 10 14.32 -7.33 -3.11
C LEU A 10 15.30 -8.14 -2.25
N ASP A 11 16.47 -8.52 -2.79
CA ASP A 11 17.49 -9.23 -2.03
C ASP A 11 18.05 -8.38 -0.88
N LEU A 12 18.33 -7.10 -1.11
CA LEU A 12 18.80 -6.16 -0.07
C LEU A 12 17.74 -5.95 1.04
N LEU A 13 16.47 -5.82 0.66
CA LEU A 13 15.37 -5.70 1.63
C LEU A 13 15.20 -6.97 2.47
N ASN A 14 15.41 -8.15 1.87
CA ASN A 14 15.32 -9.43 2.58
C ASN A 14 16.41 -9.63 3.63
N GLU A 15 17.61 -9.06 3.44
CA GLU A 15 18.68 -9.11 4.46
C GLU A 15 18.30 -8.34 5.73
N ASP A 16 17.77 -7.11 5.58
CA ASP A 16 17.30 -6.31 6.70
C ASP A 16 16.12 -6.97 7.44
N ILE A 17 15.19 -7.59 6.70
CA ILE A 17 14.05 -8.30 7.30
C ILE A 17 14.50 -9.58 8.02
N LYS A 18 15.49 -10.31 7.50
CA LYS A 18 16.03 -11.53 8.14
C LYS A 18 16.79 -11.22 9.42
N VAL A 19 17.49 -10.09 9.52
CA VAL A 19 18.12 -9.62 10.76
C VAL A 19 17.06 -9.33 11.85
N VAL A 20 15.85 -8.91 11.46
CA VAL A 20 14.72 -8.71 12.40
C VAL A 20 14.02 -10.03 12.75
N ALA A 21 14.00 -11.02 11.85
CA ALA A 21 13.22 -12.25 12.00
C ALA A 21 13.95 -13.44 12.68
N LYS A 22 15.29 -13.49 12.70
CA LYS A 22 16.06 -14.61 13.29
C LYS A 22 17.24 -14.19 14.17
N GLY A 23 17.03 -13.22 15.05
CA GLY A 23 17.92 -12.97 16.19
C GLY A 23 17.10 -12.95 17.47
N PRO A 24 17.67 -13.32 18.64
CA PRO A 24 16.99 -13.02 19.90
C PRO A 24 16.72 -11.52 19.89
N LYS A 25 15.46 -11.12 20.09
CA LYS A 25 15.11 -9.73 20.31
C LYS A 25 16.08 -9.21 21.36
N LYS A 26 17.07 -8.40 20.95
CA LYS A 26 17.83 -7.56 21.88
C LYS A 26 16.82 -6.55 22.40
N LYS A 27 16.02 -7.00 23.38
CA LYS A 27 15.47 -6.13 24.40
C LYS A 27 16.71 -5.44 24.93
N CYS A 28 16.89 -4.16 24.62
CA CYS A 28 17.82 -3.34 25.39
C CYS A 28 17.42 -3.59 26.84
N PRO A 29 18.28 -4.25 27.66
CA PRO A 29 17.95 -4.43 29.05
C PRO A 29 17.95 -3.00 29.60
N LYS A 30 16.76 -2.50 29.95
CA LYS A 30 16.63 -1.13 30.44
C LYS A 30 17.40 -0.92 31.75
N ASN A 31 18.02 -1.96 32.34
CA ASN A 31 18.94 -1.88 33.46
C ASN A 31 20.00 -3.02 33.41
N ALA A 32 20.79 -3.16 32.34
CA ALA A 32 22.03 -3.97 32.47
C ALA A 32 23.03 -3.23 33.36
N SER A 33 23.64 -3.95 34.31
CA SER A 33 24.72 -3.40 35.11
C SER A 33 25.83 -2.93 34.18
N VAL A 34 26.38 -1.73 34.41
CA VAL A 34 27.45 -1.18 33.57
C VAL A 34 28.68 -2.11 33.50
N MET A 35 28.81 -3.02 34.47
CA MET A 35 29.84 -4.06 34.49
C MET A 35 29.63 -5.15 33.43
N ASP A 36 28.40 -5.47 33.04
CA ASP A 36 28.09 -6.52 32.06
C ASP A 36 28.48 -6.10 30.62
N GLN A 37 28.73 -4.80 30.42
CA GLN A 37 29.13 -4.21 29.14
C GLN A 37 30.66 -4.12 28.97
N ILE A 38 31.44 -4.59 29.95
CA ILE A 38 32.88 -4.47 29.96
C ILE A 38 33.50 -5.86 29.96
N SER A 39 34.26 -6.17 28.91
CA SER A 39 34.75 -7.53 28.66
C SER A 39 35.97 -7.94 29.49
N THR A 40 36.62 -7.02 30.21
CA THR A 40 37.90 -7.31 30.90
C THR A 40 38.08 -6.52 32.20
N ASN A 41 38.81 -7.07 33.17
CA ASN A 41 39.21 -6.42 34.44
C ASN A 41 40.59 -5.73 34.36
N LYS A 42 40.93 -5.12 33.22
CA LYS A 42 42.23 -4.49 32.99
C LYS A 42 42.28 -3.05 33.54
N GLN A 43 43.48 -2.50 33.71
CA GLN A 43 43.65 -1.09 34.10
C GLN A 43 42.94 -0.19 33.07
N GLY A 44 42.04 0.69 33.54
CA GLY A 44 41.26 1.59 32.67
C GLY A 44 39.76 1.32 32.61
N VAL A 45 39.29 0.19 33.15
CA VAL A 45 37.85 -0.15 33.26
C VAL A 45 37.04 0.96 33.93
N ARG A 46 37.57 1.62 34.97
CA ARG A 46 36.90 2.77 35.62
C ARG A 46 36.64 3.94 34.66
N LYS A 47 37.50 4.18 33.67
CA LYS A 47 37.27 5.20 32.63
C LYS A 47 36.18 4.77 31.66
N GLN A 48 36.10 3.49 31.32
CA GLN A 48 35.07 2.93 30.45
C GLN A 48 33.70 2.93 31.13
N ILE A 49 33.62 2.51 32.40
CA ILE A 49 32.42 2.64 33.25
C ILE A 49 31.96 4.09 33.30
N ARG A 50 32.87 5.05 33.50
CA ARG A 50 32.53 6.48 33.56
C ARG A 50 31.95 7.02 32.24
N ARG A 51 32.31 6.43 31.09
CA ARG A 51 31.77 6.80 29.77
C ARG A 51 30.42 6.13 29.50
N LEU A 52 30.23 4.89 29.97
CA LEU A 52 29.02 4.09 29.79
C LEU A 52 27.92 4.45 30.79
N GLN A 53 28.29 4.87 32.00
CA GLN A 53 27.35 5.50 32.91
C GLN A 53 26.88 6.79 32.25
N PRO A 54 25.57 6.94 31.96
CA PRO A 54 25.04 8.26 31.67
C PRO A 54 25.38 9.06 32.91
N HIS A 55 26.31 10.00 32.76
CA HIS A 55 26.66 10.92 33.83
C HIS A 55 25.31 11.43 34.34
N ASN A 56 25.01 11.19 35.62
CA ASN A 56 23.89 11.81 36.31
C ASN A 56 24.13 13.32 36.24
N THR A 57 23.84 13.91 35.09
CA THR A 57 23.84 15.33 34.79
C THR A 57 22.57 15.97 35.33
N THR A 58 22.04 15.40 36.41
CA THR A 58 21.43 16.13 37.52
C THR A 58 22.46 17.01 38.25
N ARG A 59 23.68 17.19 37.72
CA ARG A 59 24.46 18.41 37.92
C ARG A 59 23.78 19.57 37.18
N LYS A 60 22.71 20.06 37.83
CA LYS A 60 22.15 21.41 37.80
C LYS A 60 22.69 22.25 36.64
N ASN A 61 21.88 22.42 35.59
CA ASN A 61 22.01 23.55 34.68
C ASN A 61 22.00 24.84 35.52
N LYS A 62 23.16 25.32 35.93
CA LYS A 62 23.31 26.62 36.60
C LYS A 62 23.22 27.67 35.51
N ALA A 63 22.00 28.02 35.14
CA ALA A 63 21.79 29.22 34.33
C ALA A 63 22.04 30.43 35.23
N THR A 64 23.15 31.11 34.98
CA THR A 64 23.61 32.34 35.64
C THR A 64 22.81 33.58 35.22
N VAL A 65 21.50 33.43 35.08
CA VAL A 65 20.51 34.51 35.09
C VAL A 65 19.30 33.91 35.80
N LYS A 66 18.89 34.54 36.92
CA LYS A 66 17.79 34.11 37.77
C LYS A 66 16.61 33.65 36.90
N ASP A 67 16.15 32.43 37.15
CA ASP A 67 14.93 31.82 36.59
C ASP A 67 14.95 31.32 35.13
N LYS A 68 16.06 31.42 34.38
CA LYS A 68 16.10 30.92 32.98
C LYS A 68 16.58 29.47 32.87
N GLN A 69 15.68 28.50 32.71
CA GLN A 69 16.09 27.12 32.43
C GLN A 69 16.46 26.94 30.95
N ILE A 70 17.65 26.41 30.65
CA ILE A 70 18.03 26.04 29.28
C ILE A 70 17.13 24.87 28.85
N ARG A 71 16.20 25.13 27.93
CA ARG A 71 15.34 24.12 27.32
C ARG A 71 15.93 23.67 25.99
N ASN A 72 15.80 22.39 25.70
CA ASN A 72 16.17 21.86 24.40
C ASN A 72 15.20 22.41 23.33
N ALA A 73 15.72 22.95 22.23
CA ALA A 73 14.93 23.46 21.12
C ALA A 73 13.91 22.42 20.59
N LEU A 74 14.27 21.13 20.62
CA LEU A 74 13.37 20.04 20.23
C LEU A 74 12.18 19.88 21.20
N GLU A 75 12.40 20.09 22.49
CA GLU A 75 11.33 20.01 23.49
C GLU A 75 10.36 21.19 23.36
N GLU A 76 10.87 22.40 23.13
CA GLU A 76 10.02 23.56 22.88
C GLU A 76 9.20 23.40 21.60
N TYR A 77 9.82 22.88 20.54
CA TYR A 77 9.12 22.58 19.29
C TYR A 77 7.99 21.58 19.51
N ARG A 78 8.24 20.49 20.26
CA ARG A 78 7.21 19.49 20.59
C ARG A 78 6.05 20.07 21.39
N LYS A 79 6.31 21.01 22.31
CA LYS A 79 5.27 21.70 23.11
C LYS A 79 4.42 22.66 22.27
N LYS A 80 5.05 23.38 21.33
CA LYS A 80 4.37 24.31 20.43
C LYS A 80 3.67 23.60 19.26
N LYS A 81 4.02 22.34 18.99
CA LYS A 81 3.42 21.55 17.91
C LYS A 81 1.94 21.31 18.20
N LYS A 82 1.08 21.74 17.27
CA LYS A 82 -0.35 21.42 17.30
C LYS A 82 -0.55 19.90 17.23
N LYS A 83 -1.61 19.39 17.85
CA LYS A 83 -1.97 17.97 17.77
C LYS A 83 -2.09 17.54 16.30
N SER A 84 -1.43 16.46 15.93
CA SER A 84 -1.49 15.93 14.57
C SER A 84 -2.89 15.38 14.32
N GLN A 85 -3.52 15.81 13.23
CA GLN A 85 -4.83 15.30 12.80
C GLN A 85 -4.72 14.05 11.92
N LEU A 86 -3.50 13.53 11.72
CA LEU A 86 -3.25 12.39 10.84
C LEU A 86 -4.14 11.19 11.17
N ASN A 87 -4.20 10.79 12.45
CA ASN A 87 -5.01 9.64 12.86
C ASN A 87 -6.51 9.89 12.69
N SER A 88 -6.98 11.10 12.98
CA SER A 88 -8.37 11.51 12.76
C SER A 88 -8.74 11.42 11.27
N ASN A 89 -7.87 11.93 10.40
CA ASN A 89 -8.05 11.89 8.94
C ASN A 89 -8.00 10.46 8.41
N LEU A 90 -7.06 9.64 8.88
CA LEU A 90 -6.97 8.23 8.48
C LEU A 90 -8.21 7.46 8.91
N GLN A 91 -8.71 7.69 10.13
CA GLN A 91 -9.95 7.10 10.60
C GLN A 91 -11.16 7.56 9.76
N TYR A 92 -11.19 8.83 9.34
CA TYR A 92 -12.23 9.33 8.44
C TYR A 92 -12.19 8.65 7.06
N PHE A 93 -11.01 8.57 6.44
CA PHE A 93 -10.85 7.98 5.10
C PHE A 93 -11.03 6.46 5.09
N LEU A 94 -10.56 5.77 6.14
CA LEU A 94 -10.58 4.31 6.21
C LEU A 94 -11.83 3.77 6.91
N GLY A 95 -12.47 4.57 7.78
CA GLY A 95 -13.63 4.15 8.56
C GLY A 95 -14.91 4.04 7.72
N ASN A 96 -15.01 4.79 6.63
CA ASN A 96 -16.17 4.74 5.75
C ASN A 96 -15.86 3.98 4.46
N SER A 97 -16.02 2.66 4.46
CA SER A 97 -16.24 1.90 3.24
C SER A 97 -17.70 2.04 2.79
N TYR A 98 -18.17 3.26 2.51
CA TYR A 98 -19.52 3.45 1.99
C TYR A 98 -19.58 2.87 0.57
N LYS A 99 -20.10 1.65 0.47
CA LYS A 99 -20.39 1.02 -0.81
C LYS A 99 -21.72 1.59 -1.30
N MET A 100 -21.66 2.38 -2.37
CA MET A 100 -22.86 2.89 -3.03
C MET A 100 -23.77 1.72 -3.43
N GLN A 101 -25.09 1.95 -3.40
CA GLN A 101 -26.08 0.95 -3.79
C GLN A 101 -25.71 0.38 -5.17
N THR A 102 -25.77 -0.94 -5.29
CA THR A 102 -25.39 -1.67 -6.52
C THR A 102 -26.13 -1.15 -7.75
N SER A 103 -27.39 -0.75 -7.61
CA SER A 103 -28.20 -0.13 -8.66
C SER A 103 -27.59 1.17 -9.20
N CYS A 104 -27.13 2.07 -8.33
CA CYS A 104 -26.46 3.31 -8.73
C CYS A 104 -25.12 3.01 -9.40
N THR A 105 -24.34 2.05 -8.88
CA THR A 105 -23.06 1.66 -9.48
C THR A 105 -23.26 1.09 -10.88
N GLN A 106 -24.28 0.24 -11.07
CA GLN A 106 -24.64 -0.32 -12.37
C GLN A 106 -25.10 0.75 -13.36
N LYS A 107 -25.86 1.76 -12.92
CA LYS A 107 -26.24 2.90 -13.78
C LYS A 107 -25.02 3.66 -14.30
N ILE A 108 -24.07 3.98 -13.41
CA ILE A 108 -22.82 4.67 -13.78
C ILE A 108 -22.01 3.81 -14.75
N LEU A 109 -21.87 2.51 -14.48
CA LEU A 109 -21.18 1.60 -15.38
C LEU A 109 -21.83 1.58 -16.75
N HIS A 110 -23.15 1.36 -16.83
CA HIS A 110 -23.88 1.32 -18.09
C HIS A 110 -23.76 2.63 -18.90
N GLN A 111 -23.78 3.79 -18.24
CA GLN A 111 -23.59 5.10 -18.90
C GLN A 111 -22.18 5.29 -19.47
N ASN A 112 -21.18 4.64 -18.87
CA ASN A 112 -19.78 4.78 -19.26
C ASN A 112 -19.30 3.68 -20.20
N THR A 113 -19.97 2.51 -20.22
CA THR A 113 -19.72 1.43 -21.16
C THR A 113 -19.93 1.91 -22.59
N GLY A 114 -18.97 1.61 -23.48
CA GLY A 114 -19.08 1.97 -24.90
C GLY A 114 -18.87 3.45 -25.24
N ARG A 115 -18.50 4.32 -24.28
CA ARG A 115 -18.10 5.72 -24.58
C ARG A 115 -16.88 5.80 -25.50
N GLN A 116 -15.99 4.83 -25.41
CA GLN A 116 -14.90 4.64 -26.35
C GLN A 116 -15.23 3.46 -27.26
N SER A 117 -14.92 3.58 -28.56
CA SER A 117 -15.13 2.53 -29.55
C SER A 117 -14.50 1.19 -29.15
N ARG A 118 -13.31 1.23 -28.55
CA ARG A 118 -12.59 0.06 -28.03
C ARG A 118 -13.31 -0.69 -26.88
N HIS A 119 -14.26 -0.03 -26.21
CA HIS A 119 -15.01 -0.58 -25.08
C HIS A 119 -16.47 -0.86 -25.45
N GLN A 120 -16.82 -0.75 -26.73
CA GLN A 120 -18.13 -1.08 -27.21
C GLN A 120 -18.25 -2.60 -27.27
N PRO A 121 -19.26 -3.21 -26.62
CA PRO A 121 -19.46 -4.65 -26.73
C PRO A 121 -19.76 -5.02 -28.19
N GLU A 122 -19.28 -6.18 -28.62
CA GLU A 122 -19.59 -6.70 -29.94
C GLU A 122 -21.11 -6.85 -30.07
N LYS A 123 -21.67 -6.18 -31.08
CA LYS A 123 -23.10 -6.32 -31.38
C LYS A 123 -23.33 -7.76 -31.83
N LEU A 124 -24.22 -8.46 -31.14
CA LEU A 124 -24.69 -9.76 -31.62
C LEU A 124 -25.37 -9.53 -32.97
N VAL A 125 -24.65 -9.86 -34.04
CA VAL A 125 -25.20 -9.89 -35.39
C VAL A 125 -26.20 -11.03 -35.40
N LYS A 126 -27.49 -10.70 -35.35
CA LYS A 126 -28.54 -11.67 -35.63
C LYS A 126 -28.27 -12.19 -37.03
N LYS A 127 -27.91 -13.47 -37.14
CA LYS A 127 -27.81 -14.14 -38.43
C LYS A 127 -29.17 -13.98 -39.07
N GLN A 128 -29.23 -13.27 -40.20
CA GLN A 128 -30.43 -13.26 -41.01
C GLN A 128 -30.62 -14.71 -41.45
N GLU A 129 -31.75 -15.29 -41.05
CA GLU A 129 -32.19 -16.53 -41.66
C GLU A 129 -32.40 -16.21 -43.13
N ASN A 130 -31.68 -16.91 -44.02
CA ASN A 130 -31.84 -16.75 -45.45
C ASN A 130 -33.26 -17.21 -45.79
N GLN A 131 -34.22 -16.29 -45.78
CA GLN A 131 -35.56 -16.56 -46.24
C GLN A 131 -35.46 -16.82 -47.74
N SER A 132 -35.72 -18.07 -48.15
CA SER A 132 -35.83 -18.42 -49.56
C SER A 132 -36.88 -17.53 -50.20
N ILE A 133 -36.50 -16.83 -51.28
CA ILE A 133 -37.41 -15.97 -52.05
C ILE A 133 -38.49 -16.83 -52.72
N PHE A 134 -38.17 -18.09 -53.00
CA PHE A 134 -39.09 -19.05 -53.58
C PHE A 134 -39.80 -19.83 -52.49
N THR A 135 -41.11 -19.90 -52.63
CA THR A 135 -41.93 -20.86 -51.88
C THR A 135 -41.93 -22.22 -52.56
N GLU A 136 -42.04 -23.29 -51.76
CA GLU A 136 -42.10 -24.66 -52.27
C GLU A 136 -43.21 -24.85 -53.33
N ALA A 137 -44.32 -24.13 -53.19
CA ALA A 137 -45.41 -24.15 -54.17
C ALA A 137 -45.03 -23.53 -55.53
N GLU A 138 -44.19 -22.49 -55.55
CA GLU A 138 -43.67 -21.91 -56.80
C GLU A 138 -42.68 -22.87 -57.47
N PHE A 139 -41.90 -23.61 -56.68
CA PHE A 139 -40.99 -24.62 -57.20
C PHE A 139 -41.72 -25.78 -57.88
N GLN A 140 -42.82 -26.26 -57.29
CA GLN A 140 -43.66 -27.30 -57.90
C GLN A 140 -44.28 -26.87 -59.23
N LYS A 141 -44.81 -25.63 -59.29
CA LYS A 141 -45.32 -25.07 -60.55
C LYS A 141 -44.23 -25.00 -61.63
N PHE A 142 -43.03 -24.58 -61.26
CA PHE A 142 -41.90 -24.56 -62.18
C PHE A 142 -41.53 -25.96 -62.68
N GLN A 143 -41.54 -26.97 -61.82
CA GLN A 143 -41.30 -28.36 -62.22
C GLN A 143 -42.34 -28.85 -63.22
N GLU A 144 -43.62 -28.62 -62.95
CA GLU A 144 -44.71 -28.98 -63.86
C GLU A 144 -44.53 -28.28 -65.21
N GLU A 145 -44.30 -26.97 -65.24
CA GLU A 145 -44.14 -26.21 -66.48
C GLU A 145 -42.91 -26.66 -67.29
N TYR A 146 -41.78 -26.90 -66.62
CA TYR A 146 -40.53 -27.26 -67.27
C TYR A 146 -40.55 -28.70 -67.83
N PHE A 147 -41.17 -29.64 -67.10
CA PHE A 147 -41.23 -31.05 -67.51
C PHE A 147 -42.47 -31.42 -68.32
N SER A 148 -43.52 -30.60 -68.34
CA SER A 148 -44.72 -30.83 -69.18
C SER A 148 -44.53 -30.42 -70.65
N SER A 149 -43.43 -29.72 -70.99
CA SER A 149 -43.10 -29.27 -72.34
C SER A 149 -42.32 -30.31 -73.17
N ARG A 150 -42.45 -31.62 -72.89
CA ARG A 150 -41.72 -32.68 -73.61
C ARG A 150 -42.62 -33.78 -74.12
#